data_AF-A0A967XVN3-F1
#
_entry.id   AF-A0A967XVN3-F1
#
_cell.length_a   1.000
_cell.length_b   1.000
_cell.length_c   1.000
_cell.angle_alpha   90.00
_cell.angle_beta   90.00
_cell.angle_gamma   90.00
#
_symmetry.space_group_name_H-M   'P 1'
#
loop_
_entity.id
_entity.type
_entity.pdbx_description
1 polymer ?
#
loop_
_entity_poly.entity_id
_entity_poly.type
_entity_poly.pdbx_seq_one_letter_code
_entity_poly.pdbx_strand_id
1 'polypeptide(L)'
;MIDLRTPGVYIREVETQAPPGLRLDITGFVGQAERGPLDLPQPLPSWGQYLQVFGDFGGFGYLPYTVFAFFANGGERCYVVRVAPAGSAKAVLKEHPGGLPDQKGTPIIKVEAINKGQWGNGIEVVAEAESTDELILTELEAAIPRDASEA
;
A
#
# COMPACT_ATOMS: atom_id res chain seq x y z
N MET A 1 37.88 -0.35 34.41
CA MET A 1 38.73 -1.53 34.14
C MET A 1 39.24 -2.00 35.49
N ILE A 2 38.94 -3.24 35.91
CA ILE A 2 39.38 -3.75 37.22
C ILE A 2 40.84 -4.20 37.06
N ASP A 3 41.71 -3.63 37.89
CA ASP A 3 43.13 -3.93 37.91
C ASP A 3 43.40 -5.08 38.90
N LEU A 4 43.63 -6.29 38.37
CA LEU A 4 43.81 -7.52 39.15
C LEU A 4 45.32 -7.80 39.27
N ARG A 5 45.91 -7.38 40.39
CA ARG A 5 47.38 -7.40 40.58
C ARG A 5 47.94 -8.62 41.33
N THR A 6 47.12 -9.58 41.70
CA THR A 6 47.55 -10.78 42.45
C THR A 6 46.92 -12.05 41.89
N PRO A 7 47.66 -13.18 41.84
CA PRO A 7 47.08 -14.46 41.43
C PRO A 7 46.00 -14.90 42.43
N GLY A 8 44.79 -15.18 41.93
CA GLY A 8 43.63 -15.57 42.73
C GLY A 8 42.37 -15.77 41.87
N VAL A 9 41.31 -16.31 42.47
CA VAL A 9 39.99 -16.45 41.83
C VAL A 9 39.16 -15.22 42.17
N TYR A 10 38.69 -14.50 41.14
CA TYR A 10 37.85 -13.32 41.30
C TYR A 10 36.47 -13.58 40.71
N ILE A 11 35.43 -13.42 41.54
CA ILE A 11 34.04 -13.47 41.10
C ILE A 11 33.65 -12.07 40.67
N ARG A 12 33.14 -11.94 39.44
CA ARG A 12 32.51 -10.71 38.96
C ARG A 12 31.03 -10.99 38.78
N GLU A 13 30.22 -10.29 39.57
CA GLU A 13 28.80 -10.20 39.29
C GLU A 13 28.60 -9.23 38.12
N VAL A 14 27.98 -9.74 37.06
CA VAL A 14 27.58 -8.93 35.92
C VAL A 14 26.06 -8.79 36.04
N GLU A 15 25.59 -7.59 36.36
CA GLU A 15 24.16 -7.30 36.27
C GLU A 15 23.74 -7.45 34.80
N THR A 16 22.96 -8.50 34.53
CA THR A 16 22.40 -8.74 33.21
C THR A 16 21.01 -8.15 33.19
N GLN A 17 20.73 -7.25 32.25
CA GLN A 17 19.36 -6.76 32.06
C GLN A 17 18.45 -7.93 31.72
N ALA A 18 17.27 -7.97 32.35
CA ALA A 18 16.25 -8.95 31.98
C ALA A 18 15.92 -8.79 30.49
N PRO A 19 15.75 -9.89 29.73
CA PRO A 19 15.32 -9.79 28.34
C PRO A 19 13.97 -9.06 28.28
N PRO A 20 13.73 -8.24 27.23
CA PRO A 20 12.45 -7.58 27.08
C PRO A 20 11.32 -8.63 27.02
N GLY A 21 10.15 -8.28 27.57
CA GLY A 21 8.99 -9.15 27.53
C GLY A 21 8.63 -9.55 26.09
N LEU A 22 8.39 -10.84 25.86
CA LEU A 22 8.01 -11.35 24.56
C LEU A 22 6.49 -11.21 24.37
N ARG A 23 6.06 -10.57 23.28
CA ARG A 23 4.65 -10.56 22.88
C ARG A 23 4.27 -11.94 22.35
N LEU A 24 3.28 -12.56 22.98
CA LEU A 24 2.73 -13.87 22.61
C LEU A 24 1.29 -13.77 22.05
N ASP A 25 0.80 -12.55 21.87
CA ASP A 25 -0.57 -12.23 21.49
C ASP A 25 -0.74 -11.99 19.97
N ILE A 26 0.36 -12.02 19.21
CA ILE A 26 0.36 -11.77 17.77
C ILE A 26 -0.09 -13.04 17.03
N THR A 27 -1.31 -13.01 16.49
CA THR A 27 -1.90 -14.13 15.76
C THR A 27 -1.63 -14.02 14.25
N GLY A 28 -1.50 -15.16 13.56
CA GLY A 28 -1.43 -15.24 12.10
C GLY A 28 -2.69 -15.86 11.51
N PHE A 29 -3.27 -15.23 10.48
CA PHE A 29 -4.41 -15.72 9.73
C PHE A 29 -4.02 -15.98 8.27
N VAL A 30 -4.56 -17.07 7.71
CA VAL A 30 -4.37 -17.41 6.30
C VAL A 30 -5.72 -17.75 5.71
N GLY A 31 -6.06 -17.15 4.56
CA GLY A 31 -7.33 -17.43 3.91
C GLY A 31 -7.56 -16.63 2.64
N GLN A 32 -8.74 -16.78 2.06
CA GLN A 32 -9.14 -16.03 0.87
C GLN A 32 -9.66 -14.64 1.27
N ALA A 33 -9.32 -13.65 0.44
CA ALA A 33 -9.80 -12.27 0.57
C ALA A 33 -10.09 -11.69 -0.82
N GLU A 34 -10.93 -10.65 -0.86
CA GLU A 34 -11.41 -10.01 -2.08
C GLU A 34 -10.27 -9.38 -2.89
N ARG A 35 -9.37 -8.67 -2.20
CA ARG A 35 -8.25 -7.92 -2.77
C ARG A 35 -7.02 -7.97 -1.86
N GLY A 36 -5.95 -7.29 -2.25
CA GLY A 36 -4.71 -7.18 -1.47
C GLY A 36 -3.58 -8.09 -1.95
N PRO A 37 -2.39 -7.97 -1.33
CA PRO A 37 -1.19 -8.73 -1.70
C PRO A 37 -1.42 -10.24 -1.58
N LEU A 38 -0.97 -11.00 -2.57
CA LEU A 38 -1.11 -12.46 -2.61
C LEU A 38 0.15 -13.12 -2.01
N ASP A 39 -0.05 -14.13 -1.17
CA ASP A 39 1.01 -14.96 -0.56
C ASP A 39 2.06 -14.16 0.25
N LEU A 40 1.73 -12.93 0.64
CA LEU A 40 2.62 -12.03 1.38
C LEU A 40 1.99 -11.67 2.73
N PRO A 41 2.65 -11.95 3.87
CA PRO A 41 2.11 -11.63 5.19
C PRO A 41 2.05 -10.13 5.41
N GLN A 42 0.85 -9.62 5.72
CA GLN A 42 0.62 -8.21 6.03
C GLN A 42 0.40 -8.03 7.53
N PRO A 43 1.22 -7.21 8.22
CA PRO A 43 0.97 -6.85 9.62
C PRO A 43 -0.20 -5.87 9.69
N LEU A 44 -1.23 -6.23 10.46
CA LEU A 44 -2.41 -5.42 10.67
C LEU A 44 -2.58 -5.09 12.16
N PRO A 45 -2.67 -3.79 12.52
CA PRO A 45 -2.91 -3.33 13.88
C PRO A 45 -4.40 -3.10 14.20
N SER A 46 -5.30 -3.22 13.22
CA SER A 46 -6.74 -3.00 13.43
C SER A 46 -7.60 -3.62 12.34
N TRP A 47 -8.89 -3.78 12.63
CA TRP A 47 -9.91 -4.14 11.66
C TRP A 47 -10.03 -3.14 10.49
N GLY A 48 -9.94 -1.83 10.78
CA GLY A 48 -9.99 -0.81 9.72
C GLY A 48 -8.87 -0.98 8.70
N GLN A 49 -7.67 -1.39 9.13
CA GLN A 49 -6.57 -1.66 8.22
C GLN A 49 -6.77 -2.95 7.43
N TYR A 50 -7.44 -3.96 8.00
CA TYR A 50 -7.88 -5.13 7.24
C TYR A 50 -8.79 -4.72 6.07
N LEU A 51 -9.82 -3.92 6.33
CA LEU A 51 -10.76 -3.44 5.31
C LEU A 51 -10.04 -2.69 4.17
N GLN A 52 -9.04 -1.87 4.51
CA GLN A 52 -8.25 -1.11 3.56
C GLN A 52 -7.33 -1.96 2.68
N VAL A 53 -6.83 -3.10 3.17
CA VAL A 53 -5.88 -3.94 2.42
C VAL A 53 -6.60 -5.07 1.69
N PHE A 54 -7.51 -5.76 2.37
CA PHE A 54 -8.09 -7.03 1.95
C PHE A 54 -9.55 -6.94 1.48
N GLY A 55 -10.23 -5.83 1.74
CA GLY A 55 -11.65 -5.64 1.43
C GLY A 55 -12.55 -5.95 2.61
N ASP A 56 -13.87 -5.85 2.38
CA ASP A 56 -14.89 -6.08 3.40
C ASP A 56 -15.26 -7.58 3.50
N PHE A 57 -16.38 -7.90 4.16
CA PHE A 57 -17.01 -9.22 4.15
C PHE A 57 -17.45 -9.61 2.72
N GLY A 58 -16.48 -10.01 1.90
CA GLY A 58 -16.69 -10.34 0.49
C GLY A 58 -15.94 -11.59 0.06
N GLY A 59 -16.44 -12.20 -1.01
CA GLY A 59 -15.84 -13.38 -1.65
C GLY A 59 -16.16 -14.72 -0.97
N PHE A 60 -15.38 -15.74 -1.31
CA PHE A 60 -15.51 -17.09 -0.78
C PHE A 60 -14.55 -17.25 0.41
N GLY A 61 -15.07 -17.45 1.63
CA GLY A 61 -14.26 -17.82 2.79
C GLY A 61 -14.65 -17.11 4.09
N TYR A 62 -13.97 -17.51 5.16
CA TYR A 62 -14.25 -17.04 6.53
C TYR A 62 -13.21 -16.06 7.07
N LEU A 63 -12.20 -15.70 6.28
CA LEU A 63 -11.10 -14.83 6.71
C LEU A 63 -11.56 -13.46 7.26
N PRO A 64 -12.45 -12.70 6.59
CA PRO A 64 -12.89 -11.42 7.15
C PRO A 64 -13.62 -11.60 8.49
N TYR A 65 -14.42 -12.66 8.62
CA TYR A 65 -15.15 -12.96 9.85
C TYR A 65 -14.24 -13.32 11.02
N THR A 66 -13.21 -14.15 10.79
CA THR A 66 -12.27 -14.54 11.86
C THR A 66 -11.39 -13.39 12.29
N VAL A 67 -10.92 -12.56 11.35
CA VAL A 67 -10.10 -11.38 11.66
C VAL A 67 -10.94 -10.32 12.39
N PHE A 68 -12.19 -10.10 11.95
CA PHE A 68 -13.12 -9.22 12.66
C PHE A 68 -13.34 -9.69 14.10
N ALA A 69 -13.65 -10.97 14.28
CA ALA A 69 -13.86 -11.55 15.61
C ALA A 69 -12.60 -11.42 16.48
N PHE A 70 -11.40 -11.60 15.93
CA PHE A 70 -10.15 -11.42 16.68
C PHE A 70 -10.01 -10.00 17.24
N PHE A 71 -10.20 -8.98 16.40
CA PHE A 71 -10.14 -7.59 16.85
C PHE A 71 -11.28 -7.25 17.83
N ALA A 72 -12.49 -7.79 17.60
CA ALA A 72 -13.62 -7.63 18.51
C ALA A 72 -13.39 -8.27 19.90
N ASN A 73 -12.58 -9.33 19.97
CA ASN A 73 -12.17 -9.97 21.23
C ASN A 73 -10.97 -9.29 21.91
N GLY A 74 -10.55 -8.11 21.44
CA GLY A 74 -9.45 -7.35 22.03
C GLY A 74 -8.07 -7.70 21.48
N GLY A 75 -7.98 -8.42 20.36
CA GLY A 75 -6.73 -8.61 19.65
C GLY A 75 -6.15 -7.27 19.17
N GLU A 76 -4.87 -7.01 19.43
CA GLU A 76 -4.25 -5.73 19.07
C GLU A 76 -3.50 -5.77 17.74
N ARG A 77 -2.92 -6.92 17.38
CA ARG A 77 -2.09 -7.07 16.19
C ARG A 77 -2.15 -8.48 15.65
N CYS A 78 -2.30 -8.60 14.33
CA CYS A 78 -2.20 -9.87 13.64
C CYS A 78 -1.43 -9.75 12.33
N TYR A 79 -1.06 -10.90 11.78
CA TYR A 79 -0.58 -11.02 10.41
C TYR A 79 -1.64 -11.71 9.58
N VAL A 80 -1.91 -11.22 8.38
CA VAL A 80 -2.85 -11.83 7.45
C VAL A 80 -2.14 -12.16 6.14
N VAL A 81 -2.27 -13.40 5.70
CA VAL A 81 -1.82 -13.87 4.39
C VAL A 81 -3.05 -14.20 3.56
N ARG A 82 -3.21 -13.49 2.45
CA ARG A 82 -4.22 -13.83 1.45
C ARG A 82 -3.68 -14.90 0.51
N VAL A 83 -4.47 -15.95 0.31
CA VAL A 83 -4.22 -17.01 -0.66
C VAL A 83 -5.30 -17.03 -1.73
N ALA A 84 -4.95 -17.48 -2.93
CA ALA A 84 -5.88 -17.62 -4.05
C ALA A 84 -5.46 -18.79 -4.95
N PRO A 85 -6.39 -19.39 -5.72
CA PRO A 85 -6.07 -20.47 -6.63
C PRO A 85 -5.03 -20.08 -7.69
N ALA A 86 -4.25 -21.07 -8.13
CA ALA A 86 -3.38 -20.93 -9.30
C ALA A 86 -4.20 -20.50 -10.52
N GLY A 87 -3.70 -19.53 -11.28
CA GLY A 87 -4.42 -18.91 -12.40
C GLY A 87 -5.20 -17.64 -12.06
N SER A 88 -5.20 -17.21 -10.79
CA SER A 88 -5.72 -15.88 -10.42
C SER A 88 -4.98 -14.78 -11.17
N ALA A 89 -5.74 -13.91 -11.84
CA ALA A 89 -5.22 -12.82 -12.68
C ALA A 89 -5.64 -11.44 -12.14
N LYS A 90 -4.91 -10.41 -12.56
CA LYS A 90 -5.31 -9.01 -12.39
C LYS A 90 -6.37 -8.68 -13.44
N ALA A 91 -7.35 -7.87 -13.06
CA ALA A 91 -8.23 -7.24 -14.04
C ALA A 91 -7.43 -6.23 -14.87
N VAL A 92 -7.66 -6.24 -16.18
CA VAL A 92 -7.05 -5.32 -17.15
C VAL A 92 -8.17 -4.80 -18.03
N LEU A 93 -8.15 -3.51 -18.34
CA LEU A 93 -9.12 -2.89 -19.24
C LEU A 93 -9.00 -3.54 -20.64
N LYS A 94 -10.12 -4.07 -21.17
CA LYS A 94 -10.12 -4.91 -22.38
C LYS A 94 -10.43 -4.18 -23.69
N GLU A 95 -10.78 -2.90 -23.66
CA GLU A 95 -11.05 -2.18 -24.91
C GLU A 95 -9.75 -1.90 -25.68
N HIS A 96 -9.85 -1.91 -27.02
CA HIS A 96 -8.77 -1.87 -28.02
C HIS A 96 -7.45 -1.19 -27.59
N PRO A 97 -6.31 -1.69 -28.08
CA PRO A 97 -5.23 -2.38 -27.36
C PRO A 97 -5.03 -2.06 -25.86
N GLY A 98 -5.96 -2.50 -25.02
CA GLY A 98 -5.75 -2.64 -23.57
C GLY A 98 -5.59 -1.32 -22.82
N GLY A 99 -6.20 -0.26 -23.33
CA GLY A 99 -6.06 1.07 -22.74
C GLY A 99 -7.16 2.03 -23.15
N LEU A 100 -7.28 3.13 -22.41
CA LEU A 100 -8.19 4.21 -22.77
C LEU A 100 -7.73 4.81 -24.10
N PRO A 101 -8.62 4.90 -25.10
CA PRO A 101 -8.30 5.50 -26.38
C PRO A 101 -8.21 7.03 -26.29
N ASP A 102 -7.28 7.61 -27.03
CA ASP A 102 -7.28 9.04 -27.38
C ASP A 102 -8.47 9.36 -28.30
N GLN A 103 -8.74 10.64 -28.57
CA GLN A 103 -9.77 11.10 -29.52
C GLN A 103 -9.68 10.42 -30.90
N LYS A 104 -8.48 9.95 -31.29
CA LYS A 104 -8.21 9.22 -32.54
C LYS A 104 -8.35 7.69 -32.45
N GLY A 105 -8.84 7.15 -31.32
CA GLY A 105 -9.03 5.71 -31.12
C GLY A 105 -7.74 4.93 -30.83
N THR A 106 -6.61 5.62 -30.61
CA THR A 106 -5.32 4.98 -30.29
C THR A 106 -5.20 4.81 -28.78
N PRO A 107 -4.91 3.61 -28.23
CA PRO A 107 -4.77 3.43 -26.81
C PRO A 107 -3.47 4.04 -26.32
N ILE A 108 -3.59 4.94 -25.35
CA ILE A 108 -2.43 5.64 -24.78
C ILE A 108 -2.23 5.31 -23.31
N ILE A 109 -3.31 4.96 -22.59
CA ILE A 109 -3.28 4.74 -21.14
C ILE A 109 -3.66 3.31 -20.82
N LYS A 110 -2.68 2.52 -20.35
CA LYS A 110 -2.93 1.17 -19.83
C LYS A 110 -3.46 1.24 -18.40
N VAL A 111 -4.58 0.56 -18.14
CA VAL A 111 -5.16 0.44 -16.79
C VAL A 111 -5.17 -1.03 -16.36
N GLU A 112 -4.53 -1.32 -15.23
CA GLU A 112 -4.57 -2.63 -14.59
C GLU A 112 -4.83 -2.52 -13.09
N ALA A 113 -5.54 -3.50 -12.54
CA ALA A 113 -5.74 -3.59 -11.09
C ALA A 113 -4.40 -3.84 -10.38
N ILE A 114 -4.21 -3.17 -9.24
CA ILE A 114 -2.98 -3.32 -8.44
C ILE A 114 -2.76 -4.77 -7.97
N ASN A 115 -3.84 -5.48 -7.65
CA ASN A 115 -3.82 -6.84 -7.10
C ASN A 115 -4.75 -7.77 -7.88
N LYS A 116 -4.41 -9.05 -7.90
CA LYS A 116 -5.25 -10.11 -8.49
C LYS A 116 -6.58 -10.22 -7.74
N GLY A 117 -7.64 -10.62 -8.44
CA GLY A 117 -8.96 -10.88 -7.87
C GLY A 117 -10.10 -10.21 -8.62
N GLN A 118 -11.32 -10.63 -8.30
CA GLN A 118 -12.54 -10.17 -8.98
C GLN A 118 -12.90 -8.72 -8.68
N TRP A 119 -12.43 -8.16 -7.57
CA TRP A 119 -12.61 -6.76 -7.18
C TRP A 119 -12.24 -5.78 -8.31
N GLY A 120 -11.19 -6.12 -9.08
CA GLY A 120 -10.72 -5.29 -10.19
C GLY A 120 -11.70 -5.19 -11.36
N ASN A 121 -12.68 -6.10 -11.47
CA ASN A 121 -13.70 -6.05 -12.51
C ASN A 121 -14.79 -5.01 -12.22
N GLY A 122 -14.88 -4.50 -10.98
CA GLY A 122 -15.79 -3.43 -10.59
C GLY A 122 -15.16 -2.04 -10.68
N ILE A 123 -13.92 -1.92 -11.17
CA ILE A 123 -13.26 -0.62 -11.34
C ILE A 123 -13.74 -0.01 -12.65
N GLU A 124 -14.37 1.15 -12.55
CA GLU A 124 -14.73 1.99 -13.70
C GLU A 124 -13.74 3.15 -13.80
N VAL A 125 -13.26 3.42 -15.01
CA VAL A 125 -12.36 4.55 -15.29
C VAL A 125 -12.99 5.39 -16.39
N VAL A 126 -13.30 6.63 -16.05
CA VAL A 126 -13.86 7.62 -16.96
C VAL A 126 -12.78 8.65 -17.24
N ALA A 127 -12.53 8.91 -18.53
CA ALA A 127 -11.68 10.00 -18.97
C ALA A 127 -12.58 11.04 -19.64
N GLU A 128 -12.58 12.26 -19.11
CA GLU A 128 -13.31 13.38 -19.67
C GLU A 128 -12.32 14.39 -20.24
N ALA A 129 -12.61 14.92 -21.43
CA ALA A 129 -11.81 15.98 -22.01
C ALA A 129 -12.26 17.31 -21.40
N GLU A 130 -11.40 17.92 -20.60
CA GLU A 130 -11.61 19.28 -20.09
C GLU A 130 -10.69 20.25 -20.84
N SER A 131 -11.28 21.20 -21.56
CA SER A 131 -10.57 22.33 -22.15
C SER A 131 -10.81 23.53 -21.25
N THR A 132 -9.82 23.89 -20.43
CA THR A 132 -9.82 25.21 -19.79
C THR A 132 -9.41 26.24 -20.83
N ASP A 133 -10.38 26.97 -21.38
CA ASP A 133 -10.18 28.11 -22.31
C ASP A 133 -9.57 29.35 -21.62
N GLU A 134 -9.00 29.20 -20.42
CA GLU A 134 -8.33 30.28 -19.69
C GLU A 134 -6.86 30.33 -20.07
N LEU A 135 -6.59 30.78 -21.30
CA LEU A 135 -5.28 31.31 -21.67
C LEU A 135 -5.08 32.62 -20.89
N ILE A 136 -4.37 32.55 -19.75
CA ILE A 136 -3.79 33.74 -19.15
C ILE A 136 -2.68 34.22 -20.10
N LEU A 137 -3.08 35.07 -21.04
CA LEU A 137 -2.16 35.95 -21.76
C LEU A 137 -1.59 36.89 -20.71
N THR A 138 -0.45 36.53 -20.14
CA THR A 138 0.41 37.51 -19.49
C THR A 138 0.94 38.38 -20.62
N GLU A 139 0.22 39.45 -20.96
CA GLU A 139 0.81 40.55 -21.71
C GLU A 139 1.98 41.05 -20.86
N LEU A 140 3.19 40.63 -21.24
CA LEU A 140 4.41 41.10 -20.63
C LEU A 140 4.61 42.53 -21.14
N GLU A 141 3.89 43.48 -20.54
CA GLU A 141 4.11 44.91 -20.73
C GLU A 141 5.42 45.30 -20.02
N ALA A 142 6.52 44.69 -20.42
CA ALA A 142 7.85 45.21 -20.14
C ALA A 142 8.21 46.12 -21.31
N ALA A 143 7.91 47.41 -21.14
CA ALA A 143 8.41 48.47 -22.00
C ALA A 143 9.90 48.22 -22.31
N ILE A 144 10.23 47.99 -23.58
CA ILE A 144 11.62 47.98 -24.05
C ILE A 144 12.11 49.43 -23.91
N PRO A 145 13.05 49.76 -23.02
CA PRO A 145 13.61 51.10 -22.99
C PRO A 145 14.40 51.31 -24.28
N ARG A 146 13.83 52.06 -25.21
CA ARG A 146 14.59 52.74 -26.26
C ARG A 146 15.19 53.97 -25.63
N ASP A 147 16.45 53.89 -25.23
CA ASP A 147 17.36 55.04 -25.19
C ASP A 147 18.80 54.56 -25.10
N ALA A 148 19.52 54.67 -26.22
CA ALA A 148 20.93 55.05 -26.29
C ALA A 148 21.44 54.96 -27.75
N SER A 149 21.14 55.97 -28.57
CA SER A 149 22.12 56.49 -29.53
C SER A 149 21.83 57.95 -29.85
N GLU A 150 22.65 58.86 -29.35
CA GLU A 150 23.29 59.92 -30.13
C GLU A 150 24.22 60.75 -29.24
N ALA A 151 25.50 60.39 -29.29
CA ALA A 151 26.60 61.32 -29.45
C ALA A 151 27.57 60.68 -30.45
#